data_AF-X1EW66-F1
#
_entry.id   AF-X1EW66-F1
#
_cell.length_a   1.000
_cell.length_b   1.000
_cell.length_c   1.000
_cell.angle_alpha   90.00
_cell.angle_beta   90.00
_cell.angle_gamma   90.00
#
_symmetry.space_group_name_H-M   'P 1'
#
loop_
_entity.id
_entity.type
_entity.pdbx_description
1 polymer ?
#
loop_
_entity_poly.entity_id
_entity_poly.type
_entity_poly.pdbx_seq_one_letter_code
_entity_poly.pdbx_strand_id
1 'polypeptide(L)'
;MAIGDIGAVIQTYTFDATKGRYPSLVRILDDLHCLAYSGPDDDGWARSIKITTAGVISEYPSNTLEFEPGDITNCRSDLGPTGVICIGCFHADQAAYIEAVIVNADGTLSQHATPSALFAAANCSKYDPKGQYGNKIIIAYDKNSGDL
;
A
#
# COMPACT_ATOMS: atom_id res chain seq x y z
N MET A 1 2.79 -23.85 28.38
CA MET A 1 2.47 -23.93 26.95
C MET A 1 3.44 -24.92 26.33
N ALA A 2 2.93 -25.86 25.53
CA ALA A 2 3.77 -26.82 24.83
C ALA A 2 4.45 -26.14 23.63
N ILE A 3 5.60 -26.66 23.22
CA ILE A 3 6.23 -26.26 21.95
C ILE A 3 5.24 -26.58 20.83
N GLY A 4 4.81 -25.55 20.09
CA GLY A 4 3.88 -25.69 18.96
C GLY A 4 2.45 -25.18 19.21
N ASP A 5 2.13 -24.68 20.41
CA ASP A 5 0.86 -23.96 20.64
C ASP A 5 0.90 -22.63 19.87
N ILE A 6 0.09 -22.50 18.81
CA ILE A 6 -0.22 -21.20 18.21
C ILE A 6 -1.15 -20.50 19.22
N GLY A 7 -0.71 -19.37 19.79
CA GLY A 7 -1.46 -18.64 20.79
C GLY A 7 -2.88 -18.28 20.34
N ALA A 8 -3.77 -18.00 21.30
CA ALA A 8 -5.12 -17.54 21.00
C ALA A 8 -5.11 -16.27 20.15
N VAL A 9 -6.14 -16.09 19.33
CA VAL A 9 -6.36 -14.83 18.59
C VAL A 9 -6.45 -13.68 19.59
N ILE A 10 -5.54 -12.71 19.46
CA ILE A 10 -5.52 -11.52 20.31
C ILE A 10 -6.63 -10.56 19.89
N GLN A 11 -6.75 -10.30 18.59
CA GLN A 11 -7.74 -9.38 18.03
C GLN A 11 -7.99 -9.64 16.54
N THR A 12 -9.20 -9.33 16.07
CA THR A 12 -9.58 -9.26 14.65
C THR A 12 -10.02 -7.83 14.35
N TYR A 13 -9.64 -7.31 13.17
CA TYR A 13 -10.02 -5.96 12.72
C TYR A 13 -10.50 -5.97 11.27
N THR A 14 -11.65 -5.35 11.01
CA THR A 14 -12.17 -5.15 9.65
C THR A 14 -11.82 -3.73 9.22
N PHE A 15 -10.91 -3.58 8.26
CA PHE A 15 -10.44 -2.27 7.81
C PHE A 15 -11.41 -1.58 6.83
N ASP A 16 -12.18 -2.34 6.06
CA ASP A 16 -13.23 -1.83 5.18
C ASP A 16 -14.39 -2.82 5.17
N ALA A 17 -15.59 -2.35 5.52
CA ALA A 17 -16.79 -3.19 5.59
C ALA A 17 -17.53 -3.28 4.25
N THR A 18 -17.18 -2.43 3.28
CA THR A 18 -17.83 -2.33 1.97
C THR A 18 -17.03 -3.12 0.94
N LYS A 19 -15.75 -2.79 0.76
CA LYS A 19 -14.88 -3.38 -0.26
C LYS A 19 -13.41 -3.11 0.06
N GLY A 20 -12.60 -4.17 0.10
CA GLY A 20 -11.18 -4.09 0.45
C GLY A 20 -10.32 -5.01 -0.40
N ARG A 21 -10.26 -4.77 -1.71
CA ARG A 21 -9.53 -5.65 -2.65
C ARG A 21 -8.05 -5.33 -2.69
N TYR A 22 -7.25 -6.35 -2.99
CA TYR A 22 -5.79 -6.25 -3.12
C TYR A 22 -5.09 -5.54 -1.94
N PRO A 23 -5.39 -5.90 -0.68
CA PRO A 23 -4.77 -5.24 0.47
C PRO A 23 -3.25 -5.46 0.46
N SER A 24 -2.52 -4.37 0.68
CA SER A 24 -1.06 -4.39 0.85
C SER A 24 -0.68 -3.58 2.07
N LEU A 25 -0.15 -4.28 3.09
CA LEU A 25 0.23 -3.69 4.37
C LEU A 25 1.75 -3.54 4.45
N VAL A 26 2.21 -2.35 4.85
CA VAL A 26 3.63 -2.07 5.10
C VAL A 26 3.78 -1.46 6.48
N ARG A 27 4.82 -1.89 7.21
CA ARG A 27 5.22 -1.31 8.49
C ARG A 27 6.12 -0.09 8.25
N ILE A 28 5.75 1.04 8.84
CA ILE A 28 6.45 2.33 8.69
C ILE A 28 7.32 2.63 9.91
N LEU A 29 6.74 2.52 11.11
CA LEU A 29 7.42 2.56 12.40
C LEU A 29 7.06 1.32 13.20
N ASP A 30 7.55 1.20 14.44
CA ASP A 30 7.32 0.02 15.28
C ASP A 30 5.84 -0.34 15.44
N ASP A 31 4.98 0.67 15.66
CA ASP A 31 3.53 0.49 15.80
C ASP A 31 2.71 1.09 14.65
N LEU A 32 3.32 1.93 13.79
CA LEU A 32 2.63 2.58 12.67
C LEU A 32 2.75 1.77 11.38
N HIS A 33 1.61 1.36 10.85
CA HIS A 33 1.50 0.65 9.59
C HIS A 33 0.60 1.44 8.63
N CYS A 34 0.75 1.17 7.34
CA CYS A 34 -0.15 1.67 6.33
C CYS A 34 -0.62 0.54 5.42
N LEU A 35 -1.92 0.55 5.16
CA LEU A 35 -2.62 -0.41 4.34
C LEU A 35 -3.12 0.32 3.09
N ALA A 36 -2.58 -0.03 1.93
CA ALA A 36 -3.16 0.38 0.65
C ALA A 36 -4.09 -0.71 0.11
N TYR A 37 -5.19 -0.32 -0.52
CA TYR A 37 -6.17 -1.24 -1.08
C TYR A 37 -7.03 -0.56 -2.15
N SER A 38 -7.76 -1.37 -2.91
CA SER A 38 -8.83 -0.94 -3.82
C SER A 38 -10.16 -1.00 -3.06
N GLY A 39 -10.77 0.16 -2.85
CA GLY A 39 -11.92 0.38 -1.98
C GLY A 39 -13.26 0.39 -2.72
N PRO A 40 -14.28 1.09 -2.16
CA PRO A 40 -15.51 1.42 -2.88
C PRO A 40 -15.21 2.02 -4.26
N ASP A 41 -16.06 1.72 -5.24
CA ASP A 41 -15.90 2.15 -6.65
C ASP A 41 -14.55 1.80 -7.31
N ASP A 42 -13.78 0.88 -6.69
CA ASP A 42 -12.44 0.49 -7.11
C ASP A 42 -11.36 1.55 -6.99
N ASP A 43 -11.67 2.66 -6.32
CA ASP A 43 -10.74 3.74 -5.98
C ASP A 43 -9.58 3.25 -5.11
N GLY A 44 -8.46 3.95 -5.19
CA GLY A 44 -7.28 3.73 -4.37
C GLY A 44 -7.40 4.36 -3.00
N TRP A 45 -7.41 3.52 -1.96
CA TRP A 45 -7.49 3.95 -0.56
C TRP A 45 -6.27 3.52 0.23
N ALA A 46 -5.79 4.42 1.09
CA ALA A 46 -4.78 4.16 2.10
C ALA A 46 -5.36 4.35 3.49
N ARG A 47 -4.96 3.47 4.43
CA ARG A 47 -5.31 3.53 5.84
C ARG A 47 -4.08 3.43 6.73
N SER A 48 -3.90 4.34 7.68
CA SER A 48 -2.93 4.16 8.75
C SER A 48 -3.54 3.36 9.91
N ILE A 49 -2.77 2.40 10.40
CA ILE A 49 -3.20 1.45 11.42
C ILE A 49 -2.11 1.34 12.48
N LYS A 50 -2.51 1.41 13.75
CA LYS A 50 -1.64 1.16 14.88
C LYS A 50 -1.69 -0.33 15.22
N ILE A 51 -0.56 -1.01 15.18
CA ILE A 51 -0.41 -2.40 15.62
C ILE A 51 0.69 -2.47 16.65
N THR A 52 0.33 -2.65 17.92
CA THR A 52 1.30 -2.67 19.02
C THR A 52 2.06 -4.01 19.07
N THR A 53 3.18 -4.06 19.79
CA THR A 53 3.94 -5.29 20.06
C THR A 53 3.13 -6.36 20.80
N ALA A 54 2.05 -5.96 21.48
CA ALA A 54 1.10 -6.87 22.13
C ALA A 54 0.03 -7.41 21.16
N GLY A 55 0.08 -7.06 19.87
CA GLY A 55 -0.92 -7.48 18.87
C GLY A 55 -2.25 -6.73 18.93
N VAL A 56 -2.34 -5.65 19.72
CA VAL A 56 -3.53 -4.78 19.75
C VAL A 56 -3.55 -3.90 18.50
N ILE A 57 -4.70 -3.88 17.82
CA ILE A 57 -4.96 -3.11 16.59
C ILE A 57 -5.88 -1.93 16.93
N SER A 58 -5.49 -0.71 16.57
CA SER A 58 -6.31 0.49 16.70
C SER A 58 -6.06 1.47 15.55
N GLU A 59 -6.85 2.55 15.47
CA GLU A 59 -6.72 3.57 14.43
C GLU A 59 -6.00 4.82 14.94
N TYR A 60 -5.37 5.56 14.02
CA TYR A 60 -4.91 6.92 14.26
C TYR A 60 -6.03 7.93 13.92
N PRO A 61 -5.95 9.18 14.40
CA PRO A 61 -6.83 10.24 13.93
C PRO A 61 -6.64 10.50 12.43
N SER A 62 -7.73 10.77 11.69
CA SER A 62 -7.68 11.09 10.25
C SER A 62 -6.81 10.10 9.45
N ASN A 63 -7.13 8.81 9.60
CA ASN A 63 -6.29 7.72 9.13
C ASN A 63 -6.61 7.23 7.72
N THR A 64 -7.50 7.88 6.97
CA THR A 64 -7.91 7.47 5.63
C THR A 64 -7.50 8.50 4.59
N LEU A 65 -7.03 8.04 3.44
CA LEU A 65 -6.76 8.86 2.27
C LEU A 65 -7.21 8.12 1.02
N GLU A 66 -8.05 8.77 0.21
CA GLU A 66 -8.25 8.38 -1.19
C GLU A 66 -7.08 8.94 -1.99
N PHE A 67 -6.19 8.07 -2.47
CA PHE A 67 -4.99 8.49 -3.19
C PHE A 67 -5.19 8.50 -4.70
N GLU A 68 -6.16 7.74 -5.22
CA GLU A 68 -6.52 7.71 -6.63
C GLU A 68 -8.03 7.48 -6.79
N PRO A 69 -8.81 8.43 -7.33
CA PRO A 69 -10.28 8.34 -7.46
C PRO A 69 -10.71 7.54 -8.71
N GLY A 70 -9.98 6.47 -9.04
CA GLY A 70 -10.22 5.71 -10.25
C GLY A 70 -9.98 4.23 -10.06
N ASP A 71 -10.55 3.42 -10.96
CA ASP A 71 -10.49 1.96 -10.94
C ASP A 71 -9.05 1.44 -10.86
N ILE A 72 -8.56 1.17 -9.64
CA ILE A 72 -7.25 0.56 -9.44
C ILE A 72 -7.36 -0.93 -9.13
N THR A 73 -6.33 -1.66 -9.53
CA THR A 73 -6.17 -3.06 -9.15
C THR A 73 -4.73 -3.37 -8.75
N ASN A 74 -4.57 -4.51 -8.08
CA ASN A 74 -3.29 -5.13 -7.78
C ASN A 74 -2.34 -4.30 -6.89
N CYS A 75 -2.85 -3.52 -5.93
CA CYS A 75 -2.01 -2.73 -5.02
C CYS A 75 -0.86 -3.56 -4.42
N ARG A 76 0.37 -3.05 -4.56
CA ARG A 76 1.58 -3.57 -3.91
C ARG A 76 2.34 -2.40 -3.34
N SER A 77 2.36 -2.33 -2.03
CA SER A 77 3.02 -1.27 -1.28
C SER A 77 4.39 -1.72 -0.85
N ASP A 78 5.33 -0.79 -0.89
CA ASP A 78 6.63 -0.93 -0.27
C ASP A 78 7.06 0.42 0.31
N LEU A 79 8.04 0.38 1.19
CA LEU A 79 8.63 1.59 1.73
C LEU A 79 9.22 2.42 0.59
N GLY A 80 8.87 3.70 0.55
CA GLY A 80 9.60 4.73 -0.17
C GLY A 80 10.53 5.50 0.77
N PRO A 81 11.13 6.60 0.31
CA PRO A 81 11.95 7.49 1.16
C PRO A 81 11.25 7.83 2.48
N THR A 82 12.00 8.23 3.51
CA THR A 82 11.46 8.47 4.86
C THR A 82 10.12 9.22 4.86
N GLY A 83 9.09 8.59 5.44
CA GLY A 83 7.73 9.15 5.53
C GLY A 83 6.88 8.97 4.26
N VAL A 84 7.36 8.25 3.25
CA VAL A 84 6.65 7.97 2.00
C VAL A 84 6.49 6.47 1.82
N ILE A 85 5.32 6.09 1.31
CA ILE A 85 5.04 4.74 0.85
C ILE A 85 4.79 4.83 -0.63
N CYS A 86 5.29 3.84 -1.36
CA CYS A 86 5.03 3.72 -2.78
C CYS A 86 4.15 2.52 -3.04
N ILE A 87 3.08 2.76 -3.78
CA ILE A 87 2.00 1.81 -4.04
C ILE A 87 1.99 1.57 -5.54
N GLY A 88 2.45 0.41 -5.98
CA GLY A 88 2.25 -0.01 -7.35
C GLY A 88 0.80 -0.46 -7.56
N CYS A 89 0.12 0.10 -8.55
CA CYS A 89 -1.23 -0.25 -8.97
C CYS A 89 -1.35 -0.28 -10.50
N PHE A 90 -2.30 -1.07 -11.01
CA PHE A 90 -2.81 -0.87 -12.36
C PHE A 90 -3.99 0.09 -12.30
N HIS A 91 -4.04 1.06 -13.22
CA HIS A 91 -5.18 1.97 -13.35
C HIS A 91 -6.17 1.43 -14.41
N ALA A 92 -7.27 2.16 -14.62
CA ALA A 92 -8.32 1.82 -15.58
C ALA A 92 -7.81 1.60 -17.02
N ASP A 93 -6.72 2.25 -17.40
CA ASP A 93 -6.04 2.12 -18.70
C ASP A 93 -5.17 0.85 -18.83
N GLN A 94 -5.15 0.01 -17.79
CA GLN A 94 -4.29 -1.18 -17.67
C GLN A 94 -2.79 -0.89 -17.66
N ALA A 95 -2.40 0.37 -17.52
CA ALA A 95 -1.01 0.73 -17.31
C ALA A 95 -0.66 0.69 -15.82
N ALA A 96 0.62 0.48 -15.53
CA ALA A 96 1.12 0.31 -14.18
C ALA A 96 1.78 1.59 -13.68
N TYR A 97 1.29 2.08 -12.54
CA TYR A 97 1.70 3.33 -11.91
C TYR A 97 2.24 3.07 -10.50
N ILE A 98 3.16 3.93 -10.08
CA ILE A 98 3.46 4.11 -8.66
C ILE A 98 2.70 5.32 -8.16
N GLU A 99 1.94 5.12 -7.09
CA GLU A 99 1.34 6.18 -6.28
C GLU A 99 2.14 6.39 -4.99
N ALA A 100 2.45 7.64 -4.67
CA ALA A 100 3.19 8.04 -3.49
C ALA A 100 2.26 8.68 -2.45
N VAL A 101 2.23 8.07 -1.25
CA VAL A 101 1.46 8.55 -0.11
C VAL A 101 2.42 8.94 1.01
N ILE A 102 2.18 10.10 1.62
CA ILE A 102 2.91 10.55 2.81
C ILE A 102 2.22 9.97 4.04
N VAL A 103 3.01 9.36 4.92
CA VAL A 103 2.59 8.90 6.23
C VAL A 103 3.37 9.65 7.30
N ASN A 104 2.67 10.51 8.02
CA ASN A 104 3.26 11.32 9.08
C ASN A 104 3.47 10.47 10.34
N ALA A 105 4.43 10.88 11.18
CA ALA A 105 4.75 10.15 12.42
C ALA A 105 3.59 10.13 13.43
N ASP A 106 2.64 11.06 13.32
CA ASP A 106 1.40 11.08 14.11
C ASP A 106 0.32 10.14 13.56
N GLY A 107 0.60 9.44 12.46
CA GLY A 107 -0.29 8.52 11.77
C GLY A 107 -1.24 9.18 10.79
N THR A 108 -1.22 10.51 10.61
CA THR A 108 -2.03 11.14 9.56
C THR A 108 -1.49 10.84 8.18
N LEU A 109 -2.38 10.82 7.18
CA LEU A 109 -2.04 10.58 5.78
C LEU A 109 -2.21 11.86 4.95
N SER A 110 -1.34 12.05 3.96
CA SER A 110 -1.52 13.09 2.95
C SER A 110 -0.99 12.66 1.57
N GLN A 111 -1.51 13.30 0.52
CA GLN A 111 -1.05 13.02 -0.84
C GLN A 111 0.33 13.65 -1.07
N HIS A 112 1.21 12.93 -1.76
CA HIS A 112 2.51 13.48 -2.17
C HIS A 112 2.32 14.52 -3.30
N ALA A 113 3.22 15.52 -3.39
CA ALA A 113 3.09 16.62 -4.36
C ALA A 113 3.11 16.17 -5.84
N THR A 114 3.83 15.08 -6.11
CA THR A 114 3.80 14.34 -7.38
C THR A 114 3.42 12.91 -7.04
N PRO A 115 2.12 12.60 -6.91
CA PRO A 115 1.70 11.32 -6.36
C PRO A 115 1.90 10.19 -7.36
N SER A 116 1.62 10.43 -8.64
CA SER A 116 1.58 9.38 -9.66
C SER A 116 2.78 9.41 -10.62
N ALA A 117 3.28 8.22 -10.95
CA ALA A 117 4.26 8.03 -12.02
C ALA A 117 4.03 6.71 -12.77
N LEU A 118 3.84 6.79 -14.09
CA LEU A 118 3.79 5.64 -14.99
C LEU A 118 5.15 4.94 -15.05
N PHE A 119 5.19 3.63 -14.83
CA PHE A 119 6.42 2.84 -15.00
C PHE A 119 6.33 1.74 -16.06
N ALA A 120 5.12 1.31 -16.43
CA ALA A 120 4.91 0.40 -17.56
C ALA A 120 3.58 0.71 -18.25
N ALA A 121 3.59 0.86 -19.57
CA ALA A 121 2.40 1.07 -20.37
C ALA A 121 1.46 -0.16 -20.33
N ALA A 122 0.30 -0.05 -20.98
CA ALA A 122 -0.63 -1.16 -21.17
C ALA A 122 0.14 -2.42 -21.58
N ASN A 123 -0.26 -3.56 -21.00
CA ASN A 123 0.36 -4.90 -21.09
C ASN A 123 1.38 -5.27 -20.01
N CYS A 124 1.62 -4.47 -18.96
CA CYS A 124 2.25 -5.00 -17.74
C CYS A 124 1.26 -5.96 -17.07
N SER A 125 1.63 -7.22 -16.88
CA SER A 125 0.77 -8.21 -16.21
C SER A 125 1.21 -8.50 -14.78
N LYS A 126 2.48 -8.22 -14.46
CA LYS A 126 3.08 -8.45 -13.15
C LYS A 126 4.16 -7.41 -12.86
N TYR A 127 4.08 -6.86 -11.66
CA TYR A 127 5.16 -6.08 -11.09
C TYR A 127 5.30 -6.38 -9.60
N ASP A 128 6.44 -5.99 -9.06
CA ASP A 128 6.76 -6.12 -7.66
C ASP A 128 7.74 -5.01 -7.26
N PRO A 129 7.32 -4.05 -6.42
CA PRO A 129 8.25 -3.11 -5.79
C PRO A 129 9.20 -3.90 -4.88
N LYS A 130 10.51 -3.77 -5.08
CA LYS A 130 11.57 -4.57 -4.45
C LYS A 130 12.43 -3.79 -3.45
N GLY A 131 11.95 -2.66 -2.98
CA GLY A 131 12.61 -1.83 -1.99
C GLY A 131 13.30 -0.60 -2.57
N GLN A 132 14.13 0.00 -1.73
CA GLN A 132 14.80 1.26 -2.00
C GLN A 132 16.30 1.10 -2.20
N TYR A 133 16.84 1.98 -3.02
CA TYR A 133 18.27 2.22 -3.13
C TYR A 133 18.54 3.73 -3.09
N GLY A 134 18.89 4.23 -1.92
CA GLY A 134 18.99 5.67 -1.67
C GLY A 134 17.63 6.35 -1.86
N ASN A 135 17.55 7.33 -2.75
CA ASN A 135 16.32 8.06 -3.08
C ASN A 135 15.51 7.43 -4.23
N LYS A 136 15.84 6.19 -4.62
CA LYS A 136 15.19 5.47 -5.72
C LYS A 136 14.44 4.26 -5.20
N ILE A 137 13.41 3.87 -5.92
CA ILE A 137 12.68 2.62 -5.72
C ILE A 137 12.99 1.71 -6.89
N ILE A 138 13.11 0.42 -6.60
CA ILE A 138 13.33 -0.62 -7.59
C ILE A 138 12.02 -1.32 -7.81
N ILE A 139 11.58 -1.40 -9.06
CA ILE A 139 10.36 -2.10 -9.44
C ILE A 139 10.76 -3.14 -10.47
N ALA A 140 10.59 -4.41 -10.13
CA ALA A 140 10.64 -5.46 -11.13
C ALA A 140 9.27 -5.52 -11.81
N TYR A 141 9.24 -5.51 -13.14
CA TYR A 141 8.00 -5.65 -13.91
C TYR A 141 8.24 -6.45 -15.19
N ASP A 142 7.21 -7.11 -15.69
CA ASP A 142 7.27 -7.75 -16.98
C ASP A 142 7.16 -6.70 -18.10
N LYS A 143 8.24 -6.54 -18.86
CA LYS A 143 8.19 -5.78 -20.11
C LYS A 143 7.74 -6.74 -21.20
N ASN A 144 6.48 -6.67 -21.63
CA ASN A 144 6.05 -7.39 -22.82
C ASN A 144 6.88 -6.89 -24.03
N SER A 145 7.55 -7.82 -24.70
CA SER A 145 8.68 -7.61 -25.62
C SER A 145 8.31 -7.03 -26.99
N GLY A 146 7.35 -6.09 -27.06
CA GLY A 146 6.88 -5.47 -28.30
C GLY A 146 7.68 -4.24 -28.76
N ASP A 147 8.43 -3.59 -27.85
CA ASP A 147 9.10 -2.32 -28.15
C ASP A 147 10.64 -2.44 -28.00
N LEU A 148 11.27 -2.80 -29.12
CA LEU A 148 12.68 -2.50 -29.46
C LEU A 148 12.72 -1.83 -30.83
#